data_AF-A0AAW6THX3-F1
#
_entry.id   AF-A0AAW6THX3-F1
#
_cell.length_a   1.000
_cell.length_b   1.000
_cell.length_c   1.000
_cell.angle_alpha   90.00
_cell.angle_beta   90.00
_cell.angle_gamma   90.00
#
_symmetry.space_group_name_H-M   'P 1'
#
loop_
_entity.id
_entity.type
_entity.pdbx_description
1 polymer ?
#
loop_
_entity_poly.entity_id
_entity_poly.type
_entity_poly.pdbx_seq_one_letter_code
_entity_poly.pdbx_strand_id
1 'polypeptide(L)'
;MTLNRNKSPDLRVVKTHKAIREAFIILLSEQEYNDIAIQAILDRAKVNRATFYKYYSGKGDLAGQMIDDFKHEVSQLFQDRLNADSQMLQIIMENHSQKLFERRQQMLALWKIRSQHHNLYHDMFLMGKQNFIELAKKQKATDYLTAEAIDYQATMMATIFMASLKYYFEKDLPIPADLKVGWEQMLIITMS
;
A
#
# COMPACT_ATOMS: atom_id res chain seq x y z
N MET A 1 16.57 10.64 -43.66
CA MET A 1 15.32 9.85 -43.61
C MET A 1 15.19 9.22 -42.23
N THR A 2 14.01 9.43 -41.63
CA THR A 2 13.40 8.77 -40.46
C THR A 2 14.13 8.80 -39.11
N LEU A 3 13.84 9.86 -38.34
CA LEU A 3 13.56 9.78 -36.91
C LEU A 3 12.34 8.87 -36.67
N ASN A 4 12.45 7.83 -35.83
CA ASN A 4 11.33 7.08 -35.24
C ASN A 4 11.86 5.99 -34.28
N ARG A 5 11.33 5.69 -33.09
CA ARG A 5 10.12 6.09 -32.36
C ARG A 5 10.41 6.08 -30.86
N ASN A 6 9.75 6.98 -30.13
CA ASN A 6 9.36 6.77 -28.73
C ASN A 6 8.94 5.30 -28.52
N LYS A 7 9.75 4.53 -27.78
CA LYS A 7 9.44 3.14 -27.44
C LYS A 7 8.38 3.18 -26.34
N SER A 8 7.10 3.20 -26.73
CA SER A 8 6.05 2.71 -25.84
C SER A 8 6.49 1.33 -25.32
N PRO A 9 6.34 1.04 -24.02
CA PRO A 9 6.72 -0.26 -23.48
C PRO A 9 6.03 -1.35 -24.31
N ASP A 10 6.80 -2.35 -24.73
CA ASP A 10 6.28 -3.44 -25.56
C ASP A 10 5.03 -4.01 -24.87
N LEU A 11 3.87 -3.86 -25.53
CA LEU A 11 2.57 -4.25 -24.99
C LEU A 11 2.55 -5.73 -24.56
N ARG A 12 3.38 -6.57 -25.19
CA ARG A 12 3.56 -7.96 -24.79
C ARG A 12 4.18 -8.09 -23.40
N VAL A 13 5.17 -7.25 -23.10
CA VAL A 13 5.82 -7.20 -21.78
C VAL A 13 4.81 -6.77 -20.72
N VAL A 14 4.07 -5.68 -20.96
CA VAL A 14 3.03 -5.19 -20.03
C VAL A 14 1.98 -6.26 -19.75
N LYS A 15 1.44 -6.92 -20.79
CA LYS A 15 0.47 -8.01 -20.62
C LYS A 15 1.04 -9.19 -19.84
N THR A 16 2.32 -9.52 -20.06
CA THR A 16 3.00 -10.62 -19.36
C THR A 16 3.18 -10.31 -17.87
N HIS A 17 3.68 -9.12 -17.53
CA HIS A 17 3.79 -8.71 -16.12
C HIS A 17 2.42 -8.70 -15.44
N LYS A 18 1.39 -8.15 -16.10
CA LYS A 18 0.03 -8.14 -15.59
C LYS A 18 -0.48 -9.55 -15.28
N ALA A 19 -0.38 -10.47 -16.23
CA ALA A 19 -0.82 -11.86 -16.05
C ALA A 19 -0.09 -12.57 -14.90
N ILE A 20 1.23 -12.40 -14.78
CA ILE A 20 2.03 -13.01 -13.70
C ILE A 20 1.60 -12.44 -12.33
N ARG A 21 1.48 -11.11 -12.22
CA ARG A 21 1.10 -10.44 -10.97
C ARG A 21 -0.32 -10.79 -10.55
N GLU A 22 -1.27 -10.81 -11.48
CA GLU A 22 -2.65 -11.23 -11.21
C GLU A 22 -2.72 -12.69 -10.74
N ALA A 23 -2.02 -13.60 -11.42
CA ALA A 23 -1.94 -14.99 -11.00
C ALA A 23 -1.40 -15.14 -9.57
N PHE A 24 -0.36 -14.37 -9.24
CA PHE A 24 0.24 -14.39 -7.91
C PHE A 24 -0.70 -13.84 -6.83
N ILE A 25 -1.45 -12.75 -7.10
CA ILE A 25 -2.46 -12.22 -6.16
C ILE A 25 -3.59 -13.22 -5.92
N ILE A 26 -4.06 -13.90 -6.96
CA ILE A 26 -5.08 -14.96 -6.82
C ILE A 26 -4.51 -16.12 -5.99
N LEU A 27 -3.27 -16.54 -6.21
CA LEU A 27 -2.66 -17.60 -5.41
C LEU A 27 -2.53 -17.21 -3.93
N LEU A 28 -2.19 -15.94 -3.64
CA LEU A 28 -2.15 -15.41 -2.27
C LEU A 28 -3.53 -15.35 -1.60
N SER A 29 -4.63 -15.25 -2.37
CA SER A 29 -5.97 -15.34 -1.78
C SER A 29 -6.35 -16.79 -1.44
N GLU A 30 -5.80 -17.78 -2.15
CA GLU A 30 -6.11 -19.21 -2.03
C GLU A 30 -5.21 -19.98 -1.03
N GLN A 31 -3.95 -19.58 -0.83
CA GLN A 31 -3.00 -20.31 0.03
C GLN A 31 -1.92 -19.41 0.66
N GLU A 32 -1.14 -19.95 1.59
CA GLU A 32 -0.05 -19.23 2.25
C GLU A 32 1.12 -18.97 1.29
N TYR A 33 1.79 -17.81 1.45
CA TYR A 33 2.87 -17.37 0.55
C TYR A 33 4.00 -18.40 0.38
N ASN A 34 4.35 -19.11 1.47
CA ASN A 34 5.44 -20.07 1.46
C ASN A 34 5.12 -21.31 0.61
N ASP A 35 3.84 -21.68 0.52
CA ASP A 35 3.35 -22.86 -0.19
C ASP A 35 3.16 -22.62 -1.70
N ILE A 36 3.14 -21.34 -2.12
CA ILE A 36 3.03 -20.99 -3.53
C ILE A 36 4.29 -21.45 -4.29
N ALA A 37 4.12 -22.49 -5.10
CA ALA A 37 5.12 -22.95 -6.05
C ALA A 37 5.18 -22.02 -7.29
N ILE A 38 6.39 -21.81 -7.83
CA ILE A 38 6.56 -21.05 -9.09
C ILE A 38 5.71 -21.68 -10.20
N GLN A 39 5.62 -23.00 -10.27
CA GLN A 39 4.82 -23.70 -11.28
C GLN A 39 3.34 -23.29 -11.25
N ALA A 40 2.75 -23.12 -10.07
CA ALA A 40 1.36 -22.69 -9.94
C ALA A 40 1.15 -21.27 -10.51
N ILE A 41 2.14 -20.38 -10.34
CA ILE A 41 2.12 -19.03 -10.93
C ILE A 41 2.18 -19.13 -12.46
N LEU A 42 3.08 -19.95 -13.00
CA LEU A 42 3.25 -20.15 -14.45
C LEU A 42 1.97 -20.68 -15.11
N ASP A 43 1.38 -21.71 -14.51
CA ASP A 43 0.19 -22.39 -15.03
C ASP A 43 -1.00 -21.42 -15.07
N ARG A 44 -1.22 -20.66 -13.99
CA ARG A 44 -2.33 -19.71 -13.90
C ARG A 44 -2.13 -18.49 -14.79
N ALA A 45 -0.90 -17.96 -14.87
CA ALA A 45 -0.58 -16.85 -15.76
C ALA A 45 -0.51 -17.25 -17.24
N LYS A 46 -0.49 -18.55 -17.55
CA LYS A 46 -0.28 -19.11 -18.90
C LYS A 46 1.01 -18.60 -19.55
N VAL A 47 2.10 -18.57 -18.78
CA VAL A 47 3.43 -18.14 -19.24
C VAL A 47 4.44 -19.26 -19.08
N ASN A 48 5.40 -19.35 -20.00
CA ASN A 48 6.46 -20.35 -19.86
C ASN A 48 7.50 -19.92 -18.81
N ARG A 49 8.22 -20.91 -18.28
CA ARG A 49 9.24 -20.71 -17.25
C ARG A 49 10.34 -19.73 -17.65
N ALA A 50 10.83 -19.82 -18.90
CA ALA A 50 11.86 -18.91 -19.42
C ALA A 50 11.39 -17.45 -19.43
N THR A 51 10.11 -17.20 -19.71
CA THR A 51 9.51 -15.87 -19.71
C THR A 51 9.41 -15.32 -18.29
N PHE A 52 9.04 -16.14 -17.31
CA PHE A 52 9.05 -15.71 -15.90
C PHE A 52 10.45 -15.31 -15.45
N TYR A 53 11.44 -16.16 -15.66
CA TYR A 53 12.82 -15.90 -15.23
C TYR A 53 13.53 -14.79 -15.98
N LYS A 54 12.98 -14.34 -17.12
CA LYS A 54 13.41 -13.12 -17.79
C LYS A 54 13.10 -11.86 -16.96
N TYR A 55 12.04 -11.88 -16.15
CA TYR A 55 11.54 -10.72 -15.41
C TYR A 55 11.71 -10.83 -13.90
N TYR A 56 11.72 -12.07 -13.38
CA TYR A 56 11.76 -12.34 -11.95
C TYR A 56 12.71 -13.49 -11.65
N SER A 57 13.68 -13.26 -10.77
CA SER A 57 14.63 -14.29 -10.30
C SER A 57 13.95 -15.38 -9.45
N GLY A 58 12.75 -15.12 -8.93
CA GLY A 58 11.93 -16.07 -8.17
C GLY A 58 10.68 -15.42 -7.60
N LYS A 59 9.90 -16.18 -6.80
CA LYS A 59 8.69 -15.66 -6.15
C LYS A 59 8.98 -14.54 -5.14
N GLY A 60 10.17 -14.53 -4.53
CA GLY A 60 10.62 -13.47 -3.63
C GLY A 60 10.82 -12.14 -4.33
N ASP A 61 11.48 -12.15 -5.48
CA ASP A 61 11.70 -10.97 -6.32
C ASP A 61 10.38 -10.45 -6.93
N LEU A 62 9.50 -11.35 -7.39
CA LEU A 62 8.14 -10.96 -7.80
C LEU A 62 7.40 -10.23 -6.67
N ALA A 63 7.42 -10.80 -5.46
CA ALA A 63 6.79 -10.16 -4.29
C ALA A 63 7.43 -8.81 -3.97
N GLY A 64 8.76 -8.73 -3.96
CA GLY A 64 9.51 -7.51 -3.70
C GLY A 64 9.14 -6.38 -4.65
N GLN A 65 9.19 -6.63 -5.96
CA GLN A 65 8.82 -5.63 -6.96
C GLN A 65 7.36 -5.15 -6.80
N MET A 66 6.43 -6.05 -6.49
CA MET A 66 5.04 -5.66 -6.26
C MET A 66 4.84 -4.85 -4.97
N ILE A 67 5.60 -5.17 -3.93
CA ILE A 67 5.60 -4.44 -2.66
C ILE A 67 6.22 -3.06 -2.84
N ASP A 68 7.33 -2.96 -3.57
CA ASP A 68 8.00 -1.68 -3.85
C ASP A 68 7.12 -0.75 -4.70
N ASP A 69 6.41 -1.29 -5.71
CA ASP A 69 5.42 -0.53 -6.47
C ASP A 69 4.31 0.01 -5.55
N PHE A 70 3.80 -0.81 -4.63
CA PHE A 70 2.76 -0.41 -3.68
C PHE A 70 3.26 0.66 -2.72
N LYS A 71 4.49 0.50 -2.21
CA LYS A 71 5.17 1.45 -1.33
C LYS A 71 5.39 2.80 -2.02
N HIS A 72 5.76 2.78 -3.30
CA HIS A 72 5.93 3.99 -4.08
C HIS A 72 4.61 4.75 -4.20
N GLU A 73 3.51 4.07 -4.51
CA GLU A 73 2.19 4.70 -4.58
C GLU A 73 1.77 5.30 -3.24
N VAL A 74 1.89 4.54 -2.13
CA VAL A 74 1.57 5.04 -0.78
C VAL A 74 2.43 6.26 -0.42
N SER A 75 3.72 6.24 -0.76
CA SER A 75 4.60 7.39 -0.55
C SER A 75 4.14 8.63 -1.33
N GLN A 76 3.61 8.47 -2.54
CA GLN A 76 3.05 9.60 -3.30
C GLN A 76 1.81 10.17 -2.60
N LEU A 77 0.93 9.32 -2.06
CA LEU A 77 -0.24 9.80 -1.29
C LEU A 77 0.20 10.64 -0.07
N PHE A 78 1.25 10.21 0.63
CA PHE A 78 1.78 10.97 1.76
C PHE A 78 2.42 12.30 1.33
N GLN A 79 3.16 12.32 0.22
CA GLN A 79 3.74 13.55 -0.32
C GLN A 79 2.67 14.55 -0.78
N ASP A 80 1.63 14.09 -1.47
CA ASP A 80 0.49 14.91 -1.87
C ASP A 80 -0.16 15.58 -0.65
N ARG A 81 -0.40 14.81 0.43
CA ARG A 81 -0.96 15.33 1.68
C ARG A 81 -0.02 16.32 2.37
N LEU A 82 1.28 16.04 2.40
CA LEU A 82 2.28 16.92 2.99
C LEU A 82 2.37 18.25 2.24
N ASN A 83 2.09 18.29 0.94
CA ASN A 83 2.20 19.49 0.11
C ASN A 83 0.86 20.23 -0.07
N ALA A 84 -0.26 19.59 0.31
CA ALA A 84 -1.59 20.18 0.24
C ALA A 84 -1.74 21.44 1.12
N ASP A 85 -2.47 22.41 0.60
CA ASP A 85 -3.06 23.49 1.41
C ASP A 85 -4.37 23.02 2.06
N SER A 86 -4.87 23.79 3.02
CA SER A 86 -6.06 23.41 3.80
C SER A 86 -7.34 23.28 2.96
N GLN A 87 -7.43 23.96 1.82
CA GLN A 87 -8.62 23.95 0.96
C GLN A 87 -8.67 22.68 0.09
N MET A 88 -7.51 22.18 -0.35
CA MET A 88 -7.41 20.99 -1.19
C MET A 88 -7.33 19.68 -0.41
N LEU A 89 -7.05 19.74 0.90
CA LEU A 89 -6.87 18.55 1.75
C LEU A 89 -8.04 17.56 1.65
N GLN A 90 -9.28 18.03 1.68
CA GLN A 90 -10.44 17.14 1.61
C GLN A 90 -10.49 16.37 0.28
N ILE A 91 -10.34 17.08 -0.84
CA ILE A 91 -10.37 16.50 -2.19
C ILE A 91 -9.23 15.49 -2.36
N ILE A 92 -8.04 15.82 -1.88
CA ILE A 92 -6.87 14.93 -1.92
C ILE A 92 -7.14 13.66 -1.11
N MET A 93 -7.67 13.80 0.10
CA MET A 93 -7.99 12.66 0.98
C MET A 93 -9.08 11.75 0.39
N GLU A 94 -10.12 12.33 -0.22
CA GLU A 94 -11.17 11.56 -0.92
C GLU A 94 -10.59 10.77 -2.10
N ASN A 95 -9.78 11.41 -2.95
CA ASN A 95 -9.11 10.76 -4.07
C ASN A 95 -8.15 9.65 -3.62
N HIS A 96 -7.40 9.86 -2.53
CA HIS A 96 -6.50 8.85 -1.98
C HIS A 96 -7.27 7.67 -1.40
N SER A 97 -8.37 7.92 -0.68
CA SER A 97 -9.25 6.87 -0.15
C SER A 97 -9.79 5.99 -1.28
N GLN A 98 -10.26 6.60 -2.37
CA GLN A 98 -10.73 5.87 -3.54
C GLN A 98 -9.63 5.02 -4.18
N LYS A 99 -8.44 5.58 -4.40
CA LYS A 99 -7.30 4.84 -4.98
C LYS A 99 -6.90 3.62 -4.12
N LEU A 100 -6.86 3.79 -2.80
CA LEU A 100 -6.56 2.69 -1.88
C LEU A 100 -7.65 1.61 -1.93
N PHE A 101 -8.93 2.03 -1.99
CA PHE A 101 -10.06 1.11 -2.10
C PHE A 101 -10.04 0.31 -3.41
N GLU A 102 -9.72 0.94 -4.54
CA GLU A 102 -9.60 0.26 -5.84
C GLU A 102 -8.52 -0.84 -5.83
N ARG A 103 -7.43 -0.65 -5.06
CA ARG A 103 -6.33 -1.62 -4.94
C ARG A 103 -6.43 -2.54 -3.72
N ARG A 104 -7.51 -2.49 -2.93
CA ARG A 104 -7.65 -3.17 -1.64
C ARG A 104 -7.34 -4.67 -1.69
N GLN A 105 -7.83 -5.38 -2.71
CA GLN A 105 -7.64 -6.84 -2.83
C GLN A 105 -6.17 -7.20 -3.02
N GLN A 106 -5.46 -6.40 -3.83
CA GLN A 106 -4.02 -6.55 -4.00
C GLN A 106 -3.28 -6.27 -2.68
N MET A 107 -3.68 -5.22 -1.97
CA MET A 107 -3.05 -4.87 -0.69
C MET A 107 -3.25 -5.96 0.36
N LEU A 108 -4.48 -6.46 0.52
CA LEU A 108 -4.80 -7.55 1.45
C LEU A 108 -4.00 -8.81 1.12
N ALA A 109 -3.87 -9.16 -0.15
CA ALA A 109 -3.06 -10.30 -0.59
C ALA A 109 -1.57 -10.10 -0.28
N LEU A 110 -1.00 -8.93 -0.55
CA LEU A 110 0.40 -8.64 -0.25
C LEU A 110 0.69 -8.56 1.26
N TRP A 111 -0.27 -8.17 2.08
CA TRP A 111 -0.14 -8.19 3.55
C TRP A 111 -0.04 -9.60 4.17
N LYS A 112 -0.45 -10.64 3.44
CA LYS A 112 -0.22 -12.03 3.86
C LYS A 112 1.25 -12.43 3.78
N ILE A 113 2.07 -11.70 3.00
CA ILE A 113 3.50 -11.98 2.87
C ILE A 113 4.21 -11.48 4.13
N ARG A 114 4.58 -12.41 5.01
CA ARG A 114 5.36 -12.16 6.23
C ARG A 114 6.65 -12.96 6.17
N SER A 115 7.65 -12.40 5.49
CA SER A 115 8.99 -12.99 5.40
C SER A 115 10.03 -12.06 6.03
N GLN A 116 11.25 -12.55 6.21
CA GLN A 116 12.37 -11.73 6.71
C GLN A 116 12.63 -10.49 5.84
N HIS A 117 12.38 -10.56 4.53
CA HIS A 117 12.70 -9.50 3.57
C HIS A 117 11.50 -8.67 3.13
N HIS A 118 10.29 -9.22 3.25
CA HIS A 118 9.07 -8.60 2.72
C HIS A 118 7.94 -8.66 3.75
N ASN A 119 7.46 -7.48 4.14
CA ASN A 119 6.31 -7.30 5.01
C ASN A 119 5.64 -5.93 4.73
N LEU A 120 4.76 -5.89 3.72
CA LEU A 120 4.12 -4.65 3.30
C LEU A 120 3.28 -4.00 4.42
N TYR A 121 2.65 -4.81 5.29
CA TYR A 121 1.87 -4.27 6.40
C TYR A 121 2.74 -3.46 7.37
N HIS A 122 3.90 -4.02 7.75
CA HIS A 122 4.84 -3.32 8.62
C HIS A 122 5.50 -2.12 7.92
N ASP A 123 5.85 -2.25 6.65
CA ASP A 123 6.40 -1.16 5.86
C ASP A 123 5.43 0.03 5.81
N MET A 124 4.14 -0.22 5.52
CA MET A 124 3.11 0.82 5.52
C MET A 124 2.88 1.45 6.89
N PHE A 125 2.96 0.66 7.96
CA PHE A 125 2.93 1.17 9.33
C PHE A 125 4.07 2.18 9.58
N LEU A 126 5.31 1.82 9.22
CA LEU A 126 6.47 2.70 9.37
C LEU A 126 6.34 3.97 8.52
N MET A 127 5.84 3.86 7.28
CA MET A 127 5.59 5.02 6.43
C MET A 127 4.52 5.95 7.01
N GLY A 128 3.42 5.40 7.51
CA GLY A 128 2.36 6.17 8.15
C GLY A 128 2.87 6.90 9.41
N LYS A 129 3.67 6.21 10.23
CA LYS A 129 4.34 6.79 11.39
C LYS A 129 5.26 7.94 10.99
N GLN A 130 6.16 7.72 10.03
CA GLN A 130 7.08 8.77 9.56
C GLN A 130 6.34 9.96 8.97
N ASN A 131 5.30 9.72 8.17
CA ASN A 131 4.48 10.78 7.60
C ASN A 131 3.81 11.65 8.68
N PHE A 132 3.33 11.03 9.77
CA PHE A 132 2.78 11.79 10.90
C PHE A 132 3.85 12.65 11.58
N ILE A 133 5.06 12.12 11.78
CA ILE A 133 6.19 12.87 12.36
C ILE A 133 6.52 14.09 11.49
N GLU A 134 6.57 13.93 10.17
CA GLU A 134 6.83 15.04 9.24
C GLU A 134 5.70 16.09 9.27
N LEU A 135 4.43 15.66 9.38
CA LEU A 135 3.30 16.57 9.57
C LEU A 135 3.39 17.34 10.88
N ALA A 136 3.76 16.67 11.98
CA ALA A 136 3.94 17.29 13.29
C ALA A 136 5.02 18.38 13.24
N LYS A 137 6.16 18.11 12.58
CA LYS A 137 7.21 19.12 12.32
C LYS A 137 6.69 20.28 11.48
N LYS A 138 6.01 19.99 10.36
CA LYS A 138 5.44 21.02 9.47
C LYS A 138 4.46 21.94 10.20
N GLN A 139 3.67 21.39 11.12
CA GLN A 139 2.70 22.11 11.93
C GLN A 139 3.30 22.71 13.22
N LYS A 140 4.63 22.69 13.37
CA LYS A 140 5.35 23.20 14.55
C LYS A 140 4.87 22.60 15.87
N ALA A 141 4.40 21.35 15.85
CA ALA A 141 4.02 20.62 17.06
C ALA A 141 5.21 20.42 18.00
N THR A 142 6.44 20.46 17.46
CA THR A 142 7.70 20.45 18.21
C THR A 142 7.88 21.65 19.15
N ASP A 143 7.11 22.73 18.96
CA ASP A 143 7.16 23.91 19.84
C ASP A 143 6.48 23.64 21.19
N TYR A 144 5.62 22.61 21.29
CA TYR A 144 4.85 22.30 22.49
C TYR A 144 4.74 20.80 22.83
N LEU A 145 5.31 19.90 22.02
CA LEU A 145 5.41 18.46 22.29
C LEU A 145 6.86 17.99 22.28
N THR A 146 7.19 17.04 23.16
CA THR A 146 8.48 16.35 23.14
C THR A 146 8.58 15.39 21.94
N ALA A 147 9.81 15.04 21.54
CA ALA A 147 10.03 14.04 20.50
C ALA A 147 9.40 12.67 20.84
N GLU A 148 9.46 12.28 22.12
CA GLU A 148 8.83 11.05 22.62
C GLU A 148 7.30 11.10 22.51
N ALA A 149 6.68 12.24 22.85
CA ALA A 149 5.23 12.41 22.70
C ALA A 149 4.80 12.34 21.23
N ILE A 150 5.57 12.96 20.32
CA ILE A 150 5.30 12.88 18.88
C ILE A 150 5.47 11.44 18.37
N ASP A 151 6.51 10.71 18.81
CA ASP A 151 6.73 9.31 18.43
C ASP A 151 5.58 8.40 18.89
N TYR A 152 5.12 8.59 20.13
CA TYR A 152 3.96 7.89 20.68
C TYR A 152 2.69 8.18 19.87
N GLN A 153 2.38 9.46 19.62
CA GLN A 153 1.21 9.85 18.81
C GLN A 153 1.29 9.30 17.38
N ALA A 154 2.47 9.33 16.76
CA ALA A 154 2.69 8.79 15.43
C ALA A 154 2.48 7.27 15.39
N THR A 155 2.97 6.57 16.41
CA THR A 155 2.79 5.12 16.58
C THR A 155 1.30 4.76 16.74
N MET A 156 0.58 5.49 17.60
CA MET A 156 -0.85 5.30 17.81
C MET A 156 -1.65 5.59 16.52
N MET A 157 -1.37 6.70 15.86
CA MET A 157 -2.04 7.09 14.61
C MET A 157 -1.80 6.06 13.49
N ALA A 158 -0.56 5.62 13.29
CA ALA A 158 -0.23 4.60 12.30
C ALA A 158 -0.91 3.26 12.62
N THR A 159 -0.96 2.87 13.89
CA THR A 159 -1.65 1.64 14.33
C THR A 159 -3.13 1.70 13.97
N ILE A 160 -3.81 2.79 14.33
CA ILE A 160 -5.26 2.89 14.13
C ILE A 160 -5.60 3.04 12.66
N PHE A 161 -4.77 3.75 11.89
CA PHE A 161 -4.92 3.82 10.43
C PHE A 161 -4.77 2.44 9.78
N MET A 162 -3.73 1.68 10.14
CA MET A 162 -3.52 0.32 9.61
C MET A 162 -4.64 -0.64 10.01
N ALA A 163 -5.12 -0.56 11.25
CA ALA A 163 -6.25 -1.35 11.73
C ALA A 163 -7.55 -1.00 10.99
N SER A 164 -7.78 0.30 10.72
CA SER A 164 -8.94 0.78 9.97
C SER A 164 -8.91 0.30 8.52
N LEU A 165 -7.78 0.46 7.82
CA LEU A 165 -7.60 -0.04 6.46
C LEU A 165 -7.89 -1.53 6.39
N LYS A 166 -7.34 -2.32 7.32
CA LYS A 166 -7.60 -3.76 7.41
C LYS A 166 -9.07 -4.08 7.60
N TYR A 167 -9.73 -3.47 8.59
CA TYR A 167 -11.13 -3.74 8.91
C TYR A 167 -12.07 -3.45 7.73
N TYR A 168 -11.95 -2.27 7.13
CA TYR A 168 -12.86 -1.87 6.04
C TYR A 168 -12.60 -2.69 4.78
N PHE A 169 -11.33 -2.94 4.44
CA PHE A 169 -11.01 -3.64 3.19
C PHE A 169 -11.32 -5.13 3.27
N GLU A 170 -11.16 -5.78 4.43
CA GLU A 170 -11.61 -7.16 4.63
C GLU A 170 -13.13 -7.31 4.46
N LYS A 171 -13.90 -6.23 4.68
CA LYS A 171 -15.34 -6.18 4.48
C LYS A 171 -15.76 -5.66 3.10
N ASP A 172 -14.80 -5.41 2.22
CA ASP A 172 -15.03 -4.82 0.89
C ASP A 172 -15.68 -3.43 0.94
N LEU A 173 -15.41 -2.67 2.01
CA LEU A 173 -15.96 -1.33 2.23
C LEU A 173 -14.90 -0.23 2.01
N PRO A 174 -15.27 0.94 1.50
CA PRO A 174 -14.37 2.09 1.45
C PRO A 174 -14.09 2.62 2.86
N ILE A 175 -12.99 3.35 3.01
CA ILE A 175 -12.72 4.07 4.26
C ILE A 175 -13.72 5.23 4.38
N PRO A 176 -14.43 5.37 5.51
CA PRO A 176 -15.38 6.47 5.70
C PRO A 176 -14.68 7.83 5.59
N ALA A 177 -15.31 8.75 4.87
CA ALA A 177 -14.82 10.13 4.74
C ALA A 177 -14.83 10.88 6.09
N ASP A 178 -15.69 10.46 7.01
CA ASP A 178 -15.94 11.06 8.32
C ASP A 178 -15.27 10.29 9.46
N LEU A 179 -14.12 9.63 9.22
CA LEU A 179 -13.36 8.93 10.27
C LEU A 179 -13.28 9.72 11.59
N LYS A 180 -13.09 11.04 11.51
CA LYS A 180 -13.07 11.96 12.66
C LYS A 180 -14.31 11.82 13.56
N VAL A 181 -15.50 11.69 12.99
CA VAL A 181 -16.76 11.50 13.75
C VAL A 181 -16.70 10.18 14.52
N GLY A 182 -16.23 9.10 13.89
CA GLY A 182 -16.02 7.82 14.58
C GLY A 182 -15.05 7.94 15.75
N TRP A 183 -13.97 8.70 15.59
CA TRP A 183 -13.02 8.99 16.68
C TRP A 183 -13.65 9.81 17.81
N GLU A 184 -14.39 10.86 17.49
CA GLU A 184 -15.12 11.68 18.47
C GLU A 184 -16.11 10.83 19.27
N GLN A 185 -16.86 9.95 18.61
CA GLN A 185 -17.78 9.01 19.26
C GLN A 185 -17.05 8.03 20.19
N MET A 186 -15.90 7.49 19.77
CA MET A 186 -15.09 6.61 20.64
C MET A 186 -14.60 7.34 21.89
N LEU A 187 -14.17 8.60 21.76
CA LEU A 187 -13.77 9.42 22.92
C LEU A 187 -14.93 9.66 23.87
N ILE A 188 -16.11 10.00 23.32
CA ILE A 188 -17.33 10.17 24.13
C ILE A 188 -17.64 8.89 24.92
N ILE A 189 -17.60 7.71 24.28
CA ILE A 189 -17.91 6.42 24.93
C ILE A 189 -16.90 6.05 26.02
N THR A 190 -15.62 6.37 25.81
CA THR A 190 -14.53 5.97 26.72
C THR A 190 -14.30 6.94 27.87
N MET A 191 -14.75 8.18 27.74
CA MET A 191 -14.64 9.22 28.76
C MET A 191 -15.96 9.49 29.52
N SER A 192 -17.05 8.81 29.15
CA SER A 192 -18.34 8.78 29.87
C SER A 192 -18.38 7.71 30.95
#